data_AF-A0A7G3GAF7-F1
#
_entry.id   AF-A0A7G3GAF7-F1
#
_cell.length_a   1.000
_cell.length_b   1.000
_cell.length_c   1.000
_cell.angle_alpha   90.00
_cell.angle_beta   90.00
_cell.angle_gamma   90.00
#
_symmetry.space_group_name_H-M   'P 1'
#
loop_
_entity.id
_entity.type
_entity.pdbx_description
1 polymer ?
#
loop_
_entity_poly.entity_id
_entity_poly.type
_entity_poly.pdbx_seq_one_letter_code
_entity_poly.pdbx_strand_id
1 'polypeptide(L)'
;MVVKSSSRYLAGAVRWLEESDGQLHVGMVLLPGLPKSAAIRPSETTRSDATYTDVVLLPAMLALKAPISLLLPIGWFRMGRQCELWNGTSMVKIKLLTLLERGSDFERVYFTELIL
;
A
#
# COMPACT_ATOMS: atom_id res chain seq x y z
N MET A 1 -4.19 -3.50 8.52
CA MET A 1 -5.05 -3.11 9.67
C MET A 1 -5.01 -1.59 9.88
N VAL A 2 -6.12 -0.95 10.29
CA VAL A 2 -6.18 0.49 10.60
C VAL A 2 -6.06 0.70 12.11
N VAL A 3 -5.11 1.54 12.54
CA VAL A 3 -4.88 1.89 13.95
C VAL A 3 -5.25 3.35 14.18
N LYS A 4 -6.16 3.63 15.12
CA LYS A 4 -6.50 5.00 15.50
C LYS A 4 -5.52 5.50 16.58
N SER A 5 -4.78 6.56 16.27
CA SER A 5 -3.92 7.27 17.22
C SER A 5 -4.40 8.71 17.33
N SER A 6 -4.98 9.04 18.48
CA SER A 6 -5.64 10.34 18.72
C SER A 6 -6.74 10.61 17.67
N SER A 7 -6.50 11.55 16.75
CA SER A 7 -7.42 11.94 15.65
C SER A 7 -6.98 11.41 14.27
N ARG A 8 -5.94 10.58 14.19
CA ARG A 8 -5.39 10.08 12.93
C ARG A 8 -5.49 8.57 12.82
N TYR A 9 -5.64 8.10 11.60
CA TYR A 9 -5.61 6.68 11.26
C TYR A 9 -4.23 6.35 10.68
N LEU A 10 -3.63 5.28 11.17
CA LEU A 10 -2.36 4.73 10.72
C LEU A 10 -2.58 3.34 10.12
N ALA A 11 -1.73 2.92 9.20
CA ALA A 11 -1.71 1.55 8.72
C ALA A 11 -0.78 0.72 9.62
N GLY A 12 -1.20 -0.46 10.01
CA GLY A 12 -0.40 -1.41 10.77
C GLY A 12 -0.45 -2.80 10.13
N ALA A 13 0.66 -3.53 10.28
CA ALA A 13 0.80 -4.92 9.89
C ALA A 13 0.89 -5.79 11.15
N VAL A 14 0.07 -6.84 11.21
CA VAL A 14 0.13 -7.84 12.28
C VAL A 14 1.40 -8.67 12.11
N ARG A 15 2.12 -8.90 13.21
CA ARG A 15 3.35 -9.70 13.26
C ARG A 15 3.14 -11.04 13.93
N TRP A 16 2.31 -11.07 14.96
CA TRP A 16 1.96 -12.28 15.66
C TRP A 16 0.59 -12.12 16.33
N LEU A 17 -0.01 -13.26 16.59
CA LEU A 17 -1.27 -13.44 17.29
C LEU A 17 -1.02 -14.52 18.33
N GLU A 18 -1.42 -14.27 19.57
CA GLU A 18 -1.26 -15.22 20.66
C GLU A 18 -2.54 -15.21 21.50
N GLU A 19 -3.06 -16.38 21.83
CA GLU A 19 -4.13 -16.51 22.81
C GLU A 19 -3.53 -16.93 24.14
N SER A 20 -3.75 -16.13 25.18
CA SER A 20 -3.34 -16.43 26.55
C SER A 20 -4.41 -15.96 27.52
N ASP A 21 -4.71 -16.75 28.57
CA ASP A 21 -5.70 -16.43 29.59
C ASP A 21 -7.08 -16.02 29.04
N GLY A 22 -7.49 -16.63 27.91
CA GLY A 22 -8.74 -16.32 27.23
C GLY A 22 -8.77 -14.96 26.53
N GLN A 23 -7.61 -14.33 26.34
CA GLN A 23 -7.45 -13.07 25.63
C GLN A 23 -6.61 -13.26 24.38
N LEU A 24 -6.98 -12.54 23.31
CA LEU A 24 -6.19 -12.47 22.08
C LEU A 24 -5.24 -11.27 22.15
N HIS A 25 -3.94 -11.56 22.15
CA HIS A 25 -2.86 -10.60 22.05
C HIS A 25 -2.41 -10.46 20.60
N VAL A 26 -2.22 -9.21 20.16
CA VAL A 26 -1.81 -8.90 18.78
C VAL A 26 -0.55 -8.04 18.80
N GLY A 27 0.56 -8.61 18.34
CA GLY A 27 1.74 -7.84 18.01
C GLY A 27 1.59 -7.18 16.66
N MET A 28 1.76 -5.86 16.59
CA MET A 28 1.69 -5.12 15.33
C MET A 28 2.86 -4.16 15.18
N VAL A 29 3.22 -3.88 13.93
CA VAL A 29 4.12 -2.79 13.58
C VAL A 29 3.36 -1.74 12.78
N LEU A 30 3.58 -0.47 13.12
CA LEU A 30 3.03 0.65 12.35
C LEU A 30 3.82 0.81 11.04
N LEU A 31 3.08 0.95 9.95
CA LEU A 31 3.65 1.25 8.65
C LEU A 31 3.96 2.75 8.53
N PRO A 32 4.91 3.15 7.67
CA PRO A 32 5.39 4.52 7.61
C PRO A 32 4.32 5.54 7.20
N GLY A 33 4.23 6.64 7.96
CA GLY A 33 3.50 7.84 7.59
C GLY A 33 1.98 7.77 7.73
N LEU A 34 1.30 8.84 7.30
CA LEU A 34 -0.16 8.92 7.29
C LEU A 34 -0.70 8.31 6.00
N PRO A 35 -1.49 7.22 6.06
CA PRO A 35 -2.09 6.61 4.90
C PRO A 35 -3.03 7.57 4.16
N LYS A 36 -2.99 7.53 2.83
CA LYS A 36 -3.91 8.25 1.95
C LYS A 36 -4.68 7.28 1.09
N SER A 37 -5.95 7.63 0.81
CA SER A 37 -6.73 6.91 -0.19
C SER A 37 -6.11 7.10 -1.58
N ALA A 38 -6.04 6.03 -2.35
CA ALA A 38 -5.56 6.01 -3.71
C ALA A 38 -6.32 4.93 -4.49
N ALA A 39 -6.23 4.97 -5.82
CA ALA A 39 -6.84 3.96 -6.68
C ALA A 39 -5.90 3.61 -7.82
N ILE A 40 -5.80 2.33 -8.17
CA ILE A 40 -4.85 1.84 -9.18
C ILE A 40 -5.55 0.97 -10.22
N ARG A 41 -5.09 1.01 -11.46
CA ARG A 41 -5.48 0.06 -12.51
C ARG A 41 -4.28 -0.31 -13.41
N PRO A 42 -4.22 -1.52 -13.98
CA PRO A 42 -3.17 -1.88 -14.94
C PRO A 42 -3.23 -1.02 -16.20
N SER A 43 -2.09 -0.61 -16.75
CA SER A 43 -2.04 0.14 -18.02
C SER A 43 -2.25 -0.74 -19.26
N GLU A 44 -2.08 -2.06 -19.13
CA GLU A 44 -2.17 -3.04 -20.24
C GLU A 44 -3.61 -3.31 -20.72
N THR A 45 -4.61 -2.75 -20.05
CA THR A 45 -6.01 -2.91 -20.46
C THR A 45 -6.35 -1.99 -21.65
N THR A 46 -6.46 -2.57 -22.84
CA THR A 46 -7.00 -1.90 -24.04
C THR A 46 -8.49 -1.53 -23.92
N ARG A 47 -9.16 -2.01 -22.87
CA ARG A 47 -10.54 -1.62 -22.53
C ARG A 47 -10.51 -0.34 -21.69
N SER A 48 -11.25 0.66 -22.14
CA SER A 48 -11.58 1.91 -21.42
C SER A 48 -12.22 1.68 -20.05
N ASP A 49 -12.68 0.46 -19.77
CA ASP A 49 -13.55 0.14 -18.64
C ASP A 49 -12.83 -0.64 -17.52
N ALA A 50 -11.50 -0.69 -17.52
CA ALA A 50 -10.79 -1.39 -16.45
C ALA A 50 -11.10 -0.75 -15.10
N THR A 51 -11.66 -1.56 -14.21
CA THR A 51 -12.10 -1.14 -12.88
C THR A 51 -10.89 -0.73 -12.04
N TYR A 52 -10.95 0.49 -11.51
CA TYR A 52 -10.01 0.92 -10.49
C TYR A 52 -10.13 0.04 -9.26
N THR A 53 -9.00 -0.30 -8.66
CA THR A 53 -8.92 -0.98 -7.38
C THR A 53 -8.47 0.01 -6.32
N ASP A 54 -9.26 0.14 -5.26
CA ASP A 54 -8.92 0.98 -4.12
C ASP A 54 -7.70 0.43 -3.40
N VAL A 55 -6.76 1.33 -3.12
CA VAL A 55 -5.47 1.02 -2.50
C VAL A 55 -5.08 2.10 -1.51
N VAL A 56 -4.05 1.81 -0.72
CA VAL A 56 -3.54 2.77 0.26
C VAL A 56 -2.18 3.26 -0.15
N LEU A 57 -2.02 4.57 -0.25
CA LEU A 57 -0.73 5.22 -0.49
C LEU A 57 -0.10 5.61 0.85
N LEU A 58 1.12 5.12 1.08
CA LEU A 58 1.98 5.50 2.20
C LEU A 58 3.03 6.50 1.73
N PRO A 59 3.14 7.69 2.35
CA PRO A 59 4.11 8.69 1.94
C PRO A 59 5.53 8.25 2.27
N ALA A 60 6.50 8.84 1.58
CA ALA A 60 7.90 8.70 1.96
C ALA A 60 8.14 9.32 3.35
N MET A 61 8.93 8.64 4.19
CA MET A 61 9.27 9.09 5.54
C MET A 61 10.79 9.07 5.71
N LEU A 62 11.43 10.24 5.56
CA LEU A 62 12.90 10.38 5.61
C LEU A 62 13.48 9.85 6.93
N ALA A 63 12.86 10.22 8.06
CA ALA A 63 13.30 9.79 9.40
C ALA A 63 13.30 8.26 9.58
N LEU A 64 12.50 7.53 8.79
CA LEU A 64 12.39 6.07 8.83
C LEU A 64 13.12 5.40 7.67
N LYS A 65 13.83 6.16 6.82
CA LYS A 65 14.42 5.67 5.55
C LYS A 65 13.41 4.88 4.71
N ALA A 66 12.14 5.26 4.78
CA ALA A 66 11.06 4.56 4.10
C ALA A 66 10.67 5.30 2.82
N PRO A 67 10.70 4.64 1.64
CA PRO A 67 10.24 5.25 0.41
C PRO A 67 8.71 5.35 0.37
N ILE A 68 8.20 6.12 -0.57
CA ILE A 68 6.78 6.09 -0.94
C ILE A 68 6.40 4.65 -1.33
N SER A 69 5.23 4.18 -0.90
CA SER A 69 4.80 2.82 -1.23
C SER A 69 3.28 2.69 -1.28
N LEU A 70 2.80 1.69 -2.01
CA LEU A 70 1.40 1.30 -2.06
C LEU A 70 1.17 0.05 -1.23
N LEU A 71 0.05 -0.04 -0.52
CA LEU A 71 -0.50 -1.31 -0.05
C LEU A 71 -1.49 -1.79 -1.11
N LEU A 72 -1.15 -2.90 -1.74
CA LEU A 72 -1.92 -3.53 -2.81
C LEU A 72 -2.53 -4.85 -2.31
N PRO A 73 -3.64 -5.33 -2.89
CA PRO A 73 -4.09 -6.69 -2.66
C PRO A 73 -3.03 -7.71 -3.10
N ILE A 74 -3.00 -8.87 -2.46
CA ILE A 74 -2.09 -9.98 -2.82
C ILE A 74 -2.22 -10.34 -4.31
N GLY A 75 -1.10 -10.49 -5.02
CA GLY A 75 -1.06 -10.86 -6.45
C GLY A 75 -1.02 -9.67 -7.41
N TRP A 76 -1.06 -8.44 -6.91
CA TRP A 76 -0.89 -7.23 -7.72
C TRP A 76 0.55 -6.96 -8.13
N PHE A 77 1.52 -7.33 -7.30
CA PHE A 77 2.92 -7.06 -7.60
C PHE A 77 3.43 -7.98 -8.70
N ARG A 78 3.79 -7.37 -9.82
CA ARG A 78 4.71 -7.93 -10.81
C ARG A 78 5.75 -6.87 -11.10
N MET A 79 7.04 -7.21 -10.95
CA MET A 79 8.12 -6.27 -11.24
C MET A 79 7.98 -5.74 -12.66
N GLY A 80 8.06 -4.42 -12.80
CA GLY A 80 7.95 -3.72 -14.07
C GLY A 80 6.53 -3.52 -14.60
N ARG A 81 5.48 -4.02 -13.92
CA ARG A 81 4.09 -3.75 -14.27
C ARG A 81 3.84 -2.24 -14.27
N GLN A 82 3.29 -1.74 -15.37
CA GLN A 82 2.86 -0.35 -15.48
C GLN A 82 1.39 -0.24 -15.09
N CYS A 83 1.08 0.80 -14.32
CA CYS A 83 -0.26 1.09 -13.85
C CYS A 83 -0.57 2.58 -13.99
N GLU A 84 -1.85 2.91 -14.03
CA GLU A 84 -2.32 4.25 -13.72
C GLU A 84 -2.71 4.31 -12.24
N LEU A 85 -2.26 5.35 -11.56
CA LEU A 85 -2.51 5.60 -10.14
C LEU A 85 -3.20 6.95 -9.99
N TRP A 86 -4.36 6.96 -9.35
CA TRP A 86 -4.90 8.15 -8.72
C TRP A 86 -4.27 8.31 -7.33
N ASN A 87 -3.47 9.37 -7.13
CA ASN A 87 -2.70 9.57 -5.91
C ASN A 87 -3.41 10.41 -4.82
N GLY A 88 -4.72 10.63 -4.97
CA GLY A 88 -5.50 11.55 -4.14
C GLY A 88 -5.74 12.91 -4.78
N THR A 89 -4.95 13.27 -5.80
CA THR A 89 -5.01 14.61 -6.43
C THR A 89 -4.98 14.54 -7.95
N SER A 90 -4.22 13.62 -8.53
CA SER A 90 -4.04 13.51 -9.98
C SER A 90 -3.86 12.07 -10.41
N MET A 91 -4.10 11.83 -11.70
CA MET A 91 -3.79 10.57 -12.37
C MET A 91 -2.34 10.60 -12.87
N VAL A 92 -1.54 9.63 -12.44
CA VAL A 92 -0.14 9.47 -12.87
C VAL A 92 0.09 8.06 -13.39
N LYS A 93 1.01 7.91 -14.35
CA LYS A 93 1.50 6.59 -14.76
C LYS A 93 2.65 6.18 -13.85
N ILE A 94 2.63 4.95 -13.37
CA ILE A 94 3.64 4.41 -12.48
C ILE A 94 4.16 3.07 -12.97
N LYS A 95 5.33 2.68 -12.47
CA LYS A 95 5.90 1.34 -12.64
C LYS A 95 6.20 0.73 -11.28
N LEU A 96 5.68 -0.46 -11.02
CA LEU A 96 5.96 -1.21 -9.79
C LEU A 96 7.39 -1.79 -9.86
N LEU A 97 8.20 -1.56 -8.84
CA LEU A 97 9.63 -1.90 -8.87
C LEU A 97 10.02 -2.96 -7.85
N THR A 98 9.61 -2.80 -6.60
CA THR A 98 10.10 -3.66 -5.51
C THR A 98 8.97 -4.04 -4.57
N LEU A 99 8.86 -5.33 -4.26
CA LEU A 99 8.05 -5.81 -3.14
C LEU A 99 8.83 -5.54 -1.85
N LEU A 100 8.41 -4.52 -1.10
CA LEU A 100 9.04 -4.15 0.17
C LEU A 100 8.62 -5.09 1.31
N GLU A 101 7.39 -5.58 1.26
CA GLU A 101 6.83 -6.48 2.27
C GLU A 101 5.63 -7.25 1.69
N ARG A 102 5.49 -8.50 2.10
CA ARG A 102 4.27 -9.30 1.89
C ARG A 102 3.67 -9.58 3.27
N GLY A 103 2.50 -8.98 3.53
CA GLY A 103 1.69 -9.27 4.70
C GLY A 103 0.73 -10.45 4.46
N SER A 104 -0.15 -10.70 5.42
CA SER A 104 -1.20 -11.71 5.32
C SER A 104 -2.25 -11.38 4.25
N ASP A 105 -2.54 -10.10 4.06
CA ASP A 105 -3.65 -9.58 3.26
C ASP A 105 -3.22 -8.43 2.32
N PHE A 106 -1.94 -8.08 2.28
CA PHE A 106 -1.41 -7.00 1.44
C PHE A 106 -0.01 -7.27 0.91
N GLU A 107 0.33 -6.61 -0.20
CA GLU A 107 1.69 -6.42 -0.69
C GLU A 107 2.05 -4.93 -0.56
N ARG A 108 3.15 -4.61 0.13
CA ARG A 108 3.69 -3.25 0.17
C ARG A 108 4.72 -3.08 -0.91
N VAL A 109 4.46 -2.17 -1.84
CA VAL A 109 5.22 -2.07 -3.10
C VAL A 109 5.80 -0.68 -3.27
N TYR A 110 7.10 -0.62 -3.57
CA TYR A 110 7.75 0.57 -4.08
C TYR A 110 7.48 0.73 -5.58
N PHE A 111 7.22 1.95 -6.01
CA PHE A 111 6.97 2.32 -7.40
C PHE A 111 7.69 3.62 -7.76
N THR A 112 7.79 3.89 -9.04
CA THR A 112 8.23 5.18 -9.57
C THR A 112 7.18 5.72 -10.53
N GLU A 113 7.11 7.05 -10.66
CA GLU A 113 6.30 7.70 -11.70
C GLU A 113 7.03 7.64 -13.04
N LEU A 114 6.27 7.43 -14.11
CA LEU A 114 6.76 7.45 -15.48
C LEU A 114 6.64 8.88 -16.00
N ILE A 115 7.77 9.54 -16.23
CA ILE A 115 7.82 10.83 -16.91
C ILE A 115 7.63 10.57 -18.41
N LEU A 116 6.61 11.18 -19.00
CA LEU A 116 6.36 11.17 -20.46
C LEU A 116 7.25 12.18 -21.16
#